data_AF-A0A9N9LX72-F1
#
_entry.id   AF-A0A9N9LX72-F1
#
_cell.length_a   1.000
_cell.length_b   1.000
_cell.length_c   1.000
_cell.angle_alpha   90.00
_cell.angle_beta   90.00
_cell.angle_gamma   90.00
#
_symmetry.space_group_name_H-M   'P 1'
#
loop_
_entity.id
_entity.type
_entity.pdbx_description
1 polymer ?
#
loop_
_entity_poly.entity_id
_entity_poly.type
_entity_poly.pdbx_seq_one_letter_code
_entity_poly.pdbx_strand_id
1 'polypeptide(L)'
;MSNLFSGISGRFRGGGKNSGAKIAGPLNGGAQPTSPTGTSQGSGSGTGSVSSSSTNLAPRVPPIPNSPSLSSTFSMDTAGGNFPSRSDPNDPLACYNLPRPKPLWLNDSYSKHIVKGNFMTLSARPKTVERGEWIAHQVVEHYRNLWNFVRVVHDKDEKDGMSICNPQTCPRMSAGDNHSFTWLNSAREPVEVPAYEYISLMQRWISGKIDNTDLFPTDPAGVSFSQNPNGPAISSATYASGGLDTPGSNTSIPAGPTTLNASLSQLAGQGDWIGKSSGFPQEFQDVCQTIFRQMLRVYSHLYWSHFIEPFYHLSLEKPLNSCFSHFILTATEIEMLKPQELEPMQPLIDLWAANGTFPKESRAYACANLKAGERLLQLAGTT
;
A
#
# COMPACT_ATOMS: atom_id res chain seq x y z
N MET A 1 -22.05 3.18 8.03
CA MET A 1 -22.15 2.91 9.48
C MET A 1 -20.81 3.25 10.13
N SER A 2 -20.51 4.54 10.24
CA SER A 2 -19.12 5.06 10.21
C SER A 2 -18.68 5.76 11.50
N ASN A 3 -19.26 5.43 12.66
CA ASN A 3 -19.05 6.19 13.90
C ASN A 3 -18.64 5.31 15.10
N LEU A 4 -17.47 4.65 15.03
CA LEU A 4 -16.94 3.88 16.17
C LEU A 4 -15.62 4.40 16.75
N PHE A 5 -15.06 5.51 16.25
CA PHE A 5 -13.75 6.01 16.70
C PHE A 5 -13.64 7.52 16.99
N SER A 6 -14.74 8.26 17.12
CA SER A 6 -14.68 9.64 17.63
C SER A 6 -15.05 9.70 19.10
N GLY A 7 -14.06 9.75 19.98
CA GLY A 7 -14.31 9.93 21.41
C GLY A 7 -13.09 9.81 22.31
N ILE A 8 -12.09 10.68 22.15
CA ILE A 8 -11.22 11.14 23.24
C ILE A 8 -10.76 12.56 22.87
N SER A 9 -11.42 13.56 23.44
CA SER A 9 -10.95 14.94 23.46
C SER A 9 -10.62 15.27 24.91
N GLY A 10 -9.35 15.18 25.25
CA GLY A 10 -8.78 15.53 26.54
C GLY A 10 -8.59 17.04 26.65
N ARG A 11 -9.49 17.67 27.40
CA ARG A 11 -9.49 19.06 27.89
C ARG A 11 -8.11 19.47 28.44
N PHE A 12 -7.44 20.44 27.82
CA PHE A 12 -6.41 21.25 28.49
C PHE A 12 -6.99 22.60 28.89
N ARG A 13 -6.98 22.84 30.21
CA ARG A 13 -7.49 24.02 30.90
C ARG A 13 -6.38 25.06 30.93
N GLY A 14 -6.57 26.17 30.22
CA GLY A 14 -5.67 27.33 30.26
C GLY A 14 -5.77 28.05 31.61
N GLY A 15 -4.62 28.32 32.23
CA GLY A 15 -4.45 29.24 33.35
C GLY A 15 -3.45 30.31 32.94
N GLY A 16 -3.93 31.55 32.76
CA GLY A 16 -3.09 32.70 32.44
C GLY A 16 -2.51 33.35 33.70
N LYS A 17 -1.35 33.99 33.54
CA LYS A 17 -0.98 35.17 34.34
C LYS A 17 -0.04 36.10 33.57
N ASN A 18 -0.50 37.34 33.53
CA ASN A 18 0.11 38.61 33.12
C ASN A 18 1.61 38.77 33.44
N SER A 19 2.33 39.48 32.56
CA SER A 19 3.26 40.57 32.87
C SER A 19 3.58 41.35 31.59
N GLY A 20 3.22 42.63 31.55
CA GLY A 20 3.48 43.51 30.42
C GLY A 20 4.74 44.35 30.58
N ALA A 21 5.25 44.86 29.47
CA ALA A 21 5.97 46.12 29.39
C ALA A 21 5.83 46.70 27.97
N LYS A 22 5.24 47.91 27.88
CA LYS A 22 5.19 48.78 26.70
C LYS A 22 6.37 49.75 26.73
N ILE A 23 6.83 50.20 25.56
CA ILE A 23 7.28 51.57 25.17
C ILE A 23 7.44 51.49 23.63
N ALA A 24 6.47 51.95 22.83
CA ALA A 24 6.31 53.26 22.17
C ALA A 24 7.24 53.52 20.96
N GLY A 25 6.64 53.69 19.76
CA GLY A 25 7.29 54.01 18.47
C GLY A 25 7.69 55.50 18.32
N PRO A 26 7.78 56.10 17.10
CA PRO A 26 6.76 55.98 16.04
C PRO A 26 7.20 56.13 14.53
N LEU A 27 6.23 55.86 13.64
CA LEU A 27 5.86 56.57 12.38
C LEU A 27 6.62 56.39 11.01
N ASN A 28 5.86 55.85 10.04
CA ASN A 28 5.41 56.43 8.75
C ASN A 28 6.00 56.00 7.38
N GLY A 29 5.09 55.86 6.39
CA GLY A 29 5.31 55.83 4.92
C GLY A 29 5.70 54.46 4.34
N GLY A 30 5.09 53.86 3.31
CA GLY A 30 4.36 54.38 2.16
C GLY A 30 5.14 54.04 0.88
N ALA A 31 4.48 53.31 -0.05
CA ALA A 31 4.79 53.15 -1.49
C ALA A 31 5.71 52.00 -1.99
N GLN A 32 5.09 51.09 -2.76
CA GLN A 32 5.59 50.49 -4.03
C GLN A 32 5.97 51.61 -5.05
N PRO A 33 6.67 51.42 -6.20
CA PRO A 33 6.71 50.21 -7.07
C PRO A 33 8.02 50.00 -7.90
N THR A 34 7.92 49.07 -8.87
CA THR A 34 8.57 48.99 -10.21
C THR A 34 10.00 48.46 -10.42
N SER A 35 10.05 47.49 -11.34
CA SER A 35 11.15 46.95 -12.12
C SER A 35 11.88 48.00 -13.00
N PRO A 36 13.01 47.62 -13.60
CA PRO A 36 13.27 48.02 -14.98
C PRO A 36 13.69 46.86 -15.89
N THR A 37 13.17 46.94 -17.12
CA THR A 37 13.59 46.21 -18.32
C THR A 37 14.78 46.94 -18.97
N GLY A 38 15.71 46.22 -19.58
CA GLY A 38 16.80 46.79 -20.39
C GLY A 38 17.28 45.81 -21.47
N THR A 39 17.21 46.25 -22.72
CA THR A 39 17.31 45.55 -24.01
C THR A 39 18.67 45.79 -24.69
N SER A 40 19.19 44.80 -25.46
CA SER A 40 20.01 44.98 -26.70
C SER A 40 20.38 43.58 -27.27
N GLN A 41 19.79 43.10 -28.37
CA GLN A 41 20.09 43.28 -29.82
C GLN A 41 21.35 42.56 -30.37
N GLY A 42 21.16 41.86 -31.51
CA GLY A 42 22.17 41.40 -32.48
C GLY A 42 22.07 39.91 -32.85
N SER A 43 21.15 39.47 -33.72
CA SER A 43 21.24 39.39 -35.21
C SER A 43 22.22 38.35 -35.77
N GLY A 44 21.70 37.31 -36.43
CA GLY A 44 22.46 36.35 -37.24
C GLY A 44 21.58 35.26 -37.86
N SER A 45 21.08 35.53 -39.06
CA SER A 45 20.16 34.75 -39.90
C SER A 45 20.79 33.52 -40.57
N GLY A 46 20.01 32.44 -40.72
CA GLY A 46 20.32 31.29 -41.59
C GLY A 46 19.12 30.35 -41.74
N THR A 47 18.54 30.34 -42.93
CA THR A 47 17.28 29.73 -43.38
C THR A 47 17.34 28.21 -43.56
N GLY A 48 16.22 27.52 -43.29
CA GLY A 48 15.99 26.14 -43.73
C GLY A 48 14.62 25.61 -43.29
N SER A 49 13.63 25.69 -44.19
CA SER A 49 12.27 25.14 -44.03
C SER A 49 12.22 23.64 -44.32
N VAL A 50 11.66 22.83 -43.41
CA VAL A 50 11.02 21.55 -43.75
C VAL A 50 9.83 21.32 -42.83
N SER A 51 8.67 21.09 -43.46
CA SER A 51 7.41 20.68 -42.85
C SER A 51 7.39 19.17 -42.60
N SER A 52 7.00 18.71 -41.41
CA SER A 52 6.39 17.38 -41.24
C SER A 52 5.65 17.26 -39.90
N SER A 53 4.35 17.01 -40.01
CA SER A 53 3.48 16.51 -38.94
C SER A 53 3.79 15.02 -38.72
N SER A 54 3.86 14.52 -37.47
CA SER A 54 3.62 13.11 -37.08
C SER A 54 3.73 12.86 -35.56
N THR A 55 2.59 12.52 -34.95
CA THR A 55 2.32 11.47 -33.93
C THR A 55 3.37 11.04 -32.88
N ASN A 56 2.95 11.13 -31.61
CA ASN A 56 3.01 10.14 -30.50
C ASN A 56 4.17 9.13 -30.42
N LEU A 57 4.81 9.07 -29.24
CA LEU A 57 5.07 7.82 -28.48
C LEU A 57 5.66 8.16 -27.09
N ALA A 58 4.87 7.96 -26.03
CA ALA A 58 5.37 7.91 -24.65
C ALA A 58 6.11 6.57 -24.42
N PRO A 59 7.25 6.53 -23.71
CA PRO A 59 8.00 5.30 -23.55
C PRO A 59 7.32 4.33 -22.56
N ARG A 60 7.06 3.11 -23.05
CA ARG A 60 6.54 1.96 -22.30
C ARG A 60 7.58 1.51 -21.26
N VAL A 61 7.22 1.50 -19.97
CA VAL A 61 8.09 1.02 -18.88
C VAL A 61 7.99 -0.52 -18.78
N PRO A 62 9.10 -1.28 -18.77
CA PRO A 62 9.07 -2.73 -18.51
C PRO A 62 8.91 -3.05 -17.02
N PRO A 63 8.35 -4.22 -16.67
CA PRO A 63 8.19 -4.63 -15.27
C PRO A 63 9.55 -4.82 -14.59
N ILE A 64 9.63 -4.33 -13.35
CA ILE A 64 10.81 -4.43 -12.49
C ILE A 64 11.01 -5.91 -12.10
N PRO A 65 12.22 -6.47 -12.15
CA PRO A 65 12.42 -7.86 -11.76
C PRO A 65 12.21 -8.05 -10.25
N ASN A 66 11.62 -9.19 -9.88
CA ASN A 66 11.53 -9.66 -8.51
C ASN A 66 12.95 -9.67 -7.89
N SER A 67 13.13 -9.06 -6.73
CA SER A 67 14.36 -9.19 -5.95
C SER A 67 14.60 -10.68 -5.66
N PRO A 68 15.80 -11.24 -5.91
CA PRO A 68 16.07 -12.62 -5.57
C PRO A 68 16.15 -12.74 -4.05
N SER A 69 15.40 -13.69 -3.47
CA SER A 69 15.64 -14.17 -2.11
C SER A 69 17.06 -14.75 -2.06
N LEU A 70 17.96 -14.13 -1.31
CA LEU A 70 19.30 -14.64 -1.03
C LEU A 70 19.21 -15.76 0.00
N SER A 71 18.71 -16.93 -0.42
CA SER A 71 18.85 -18.18 0.32
C SER A 71 19.85 -19.07 -0.43
N SER A 72 21.13 -18.73 -0.37
CA SER A 72 22.26 -19.64 -0.64
C SER A 72 23.61 -18.93 -0.46
N THR A 73 24.04 -18.80 0.80
CA THR A 73 25.48 -18.70 1.11
C THR A 73 25.80 -19.79 2.10
N PHE A 74 26.67 -20.72 1.67
CA PHE A 74 27.26 -21.76 2.48
C PHE A 74 27.93 -21.15 3.72
N SER A 75 27.62 -21.68 4.90
CA SER A 75 28.31 -21.38 6.14
C SER A 75 29.76 -21.85 6.06
N MET A 76 30.70 -20.91 6.21
CA MET A 76 32.11 -21.20 6.47
C MET A 76 32.32 -21.09 7.98
N ASP A 77 32.78 -22.17 8.59
CA ASP A 77 32.91 -22.36 10.03
C ASP A 77 33.75 -21.26 10.68
N THR A 78 33.21 -20.63 11.73
CA THR A 78 34.01 -19.90 12.72
C THR A 78 33.81 -20.57 14.07
N ALA A 79 34.79 -21.36 14.47
CA ALA A 79 34.85 -22.04 15.76
C ALA A 79 35.03 -21.03 16.90
N GLY A 80 34.14 -21.07 17.90
CA GLY A 80 34.32 -20.34 19.15
C GLY A 80 33.01 -20.09 19.91
N GLY A 81 32.46 -21.12 20.56
CA GLY A 81 31.32 -20.94 21.48
C GLY A 81 30.52 -22.22 21.70
N ASN A 82 30.82 -22.93 22.79
CA ASN A 82 30.20 -24.20 23.15
C ASN A 82 28.76 -23.97 23.68
N PHE A 83 27.75 -23.98 22.80
CA PHE A 83 26.34 -24.13 23.16
C PHE A 83 25.77 -25.39 22.49
N PRO A 84 24.86 -26.16 23.14
CA PRO A 84 24.31 -27.37 22.56
C PRO A 84 23.28 -26.99 21.48
N SER A 85 23.74 -26.75 20.25
CA SER A 85 22.86 -26.62 19.09
C SER A 85 22.52 -28.02 18.56
N ARG A 86 21.50 -28.64 19.16
CA ARG A 86 20.69 -29.65 18.47
C ARG A 86 19.33 -29.00 18.17
N SER A 87 19.22 -28.28 17.07
CA SER A 87 17.92 -28.17 16.40
C SER A 87 17.66 -29.54 15.78
N ASP A 88 16.60 -30.23 16.24
CA ASP A 88 16.11 -31.43 15.58
C ASP A 88 15.86 -31.09 14.10
N PRO A 89 16.50 -31.79 13.14
CA PRO A 89 16.28 -31.54 11.71
C PRO A 89 14.81 -31.69 11.29
N ASN A 90 14.00 -32.37 12.11
CA ASN A 90 12.56 -32.54 11.90
C ASN A 90 11.69 -31.46 12.57
N ASP A 91 12.28 -30.48 13.26
CA ASP A 91 11.50 -29.38 13.86
C ASP A 91 10.89 -28.51 12.76
N PRO A 92 9.54 -28.40 12.67
CA PRO A 92 8.88 -27.56 11.67
C PRO A 92 9.31 -26.08 11.70
N LEU A 93 9.93 -25.62 12.80
CA LEU A 93 10.43 -24.24 12.95
C LEU A 93 11.85 -24.03 12.43
N ALA A 94 12.57 -25.10 12.08
CA ALA A 94 13.96 -25.01 11.63
C ALA A 94 14.10 -24.17 10.34
N CYS A 95 13.07 -24.15 9.48
CA CYS A 95 13.08 -23.36 8.25
C CYS A 95 13.08 -21.84 8.47
N TYR A 96 12.65 -21.37 9.65
CA TYR A 96 12.51 -19.93 9.94
C TYR A 96 13.75 -19.29 10.56
N ASN A 97 14.75 -20.08 10.96
CA ASN A 97 16.00 -19.59 11.56
C ASN A 97 15.77 -18.52 12.66
N LEU A 98 14.79 -18.76 13.53
CA LEU A 98 14.36 -17.81 14.58
C LEU A 98 15.44 -17.63 15.65
N PRO A 99 15.63 -16.40 16.19
CA PRO A 99 16.58 -16.15 17.26
C PRO A 99 16.19 -16.89 18.55
N ARG A 100 17.17 -17.06 19.45
CA ARG A 100 17.00 -17.65 20.77
C ARG A 100 17.51 -16.65 21.83
N PRO A 101 16.65 -16.12 22.72
CA PRO A 101 15.22 -16.43 22.89
C PRO A 101 14.37 -15.98 21.69
N LYS A 102 13.22 -16.64 21.51
CA LYS A 102 12.28 -16.31 20.42
C LYS A 102 11.69 -14.91 20.62
N PRO A 103 11.36 -14.18 19.55
CA PRO A 103 10.73 -12.87 19.66
C PRO A 103 9.39 -12.91 20.40
N LEU A 104 9.09 -11.86 21.18
CA LEU A 104 7.90 -11.81 22.04
C LEU A 104 6.58 -11.87 21.25
N TRP A 105 6.55 -11.30 20.05
CA TRP A 105 5.38 -11.33 19.17
C TRP A 105 5.03 -12.73 18.63
N LEU A 106 5.91 -13.72 18.78
CA LEU A 106 5.63 -15.12 18.47
C LEU A 106 5.03 -15.92 19.63
N ASN A 107 4.84 -15.30 20.78
CA ASN A 107 4.15 -15.94 21.89
C ASN A 107 2.65 -15.62 21.83
N ASP A 108 1.82 -16.66 21.87
CA ASP A 108 0.35 -16.57 21.78
C ASP A 108 -0.27 -15.63 22.83
N SER A 109 0.38 -15.49 24.00
CA SER A 109 -0.08 -14.56 25.04
C SER A 109 -0.06 -13.09 24.58
N TYR A 110 0.87 -12.73 23.68
CA TYR A 110 1.10 -11.36 23.21
C TYR A 110 0.66 -11.14 21.75
N SER A 111 0.29 -12.19 21.02
CA SER A 111 -0.20 -12.11 19.63
C SER A 111 -1.73 -11.91 19.55
N LYS A 112 -2.36 -11.49 20.65
CA LYS A 112 -3.82 -11.27 20.79
C LYS A 112 -4.29 -10.02 20.07
N HIS A 113 -5.57 -10.00 19.72
CA HIS A 113 -6.24 -8.92 18.98
C HIS A 113 -7.22 -8.15 19.86
N ILE A 114 -7.58 -6.93 19.46
CA ILE A 114 -8.66 -6.17 20.10
C ILE A 114 -10.01 -6.76 19.71
N VAL A 115 -10.18 -7.08 18.42
CA VAL A 115 -11.44 -7.53 17.85
C VAL A 115 -11.42 -9.05 17.74
N LYS A 116 -12.47 -9.72 18.24
CA LYS A 116 -12.71 -11.17 18.05
C LYS A 116 -13.57 -11.47 16.81
N GLY A 117 -13.73 -10.49 15.93
CA GLY A 117 -14.63 -10.53 14.78
C GLY A 117 -13.94 -11.07 13.53
N ASN A 118 -14.74 -11.59 12.59
CA ASN A 118 -14.23 -12.09 11.33
C ASN A 118 -13.90 -10.92 10.37
N PHE A 119 -12.62 -10.55 10.32
CA PHE A 119 -12.08 -9.50 9.45
C PHE A 119 -12.33 -9.77 7.95
N MET A 120 -12.62 -11.01 7.55
CA MET A 120 -12.91 -11.35 6.15
C MET A 120 -14.08 -10.56 5.57
N THR A 121 -15.06 -10.22 6.40
CA THR A 121 -16.20 -9.40 5.98
C THR A 121 -15.81 -7.97 5.63
N LEU A 122 -14.75 -7.44 6.24
CA LEU A 122 -14.19 -6.12 5.94
C LEU A 122 -13.29 -6.15 4.71
N SER A 123 -12.68 -7.30 4.43
CA SER A 123 -11.81 -7.53 3.27
C SER A 123 -12.58 -7.90 1.99
N ALA A 124 -13.81 -8.42 2.12
CA ALA A 124 -14.64 -8.82 1.01
C ALA A 124 -15.15 -7.62 0.20
N ARG A 125 -14.88 -7.63 -1.11
CA ARG A 125 -15.38 -6.61 -2.04
C ARG A 125 -16.91 -6.66 -2.13
N PRO A 126 -17.62 -5.53 -1.94
CA PRO A 126 -19.05 -5.45 -2.20
C PRO A 126 -19.36 -5.74 -3.69
N LYS A 127 -20.42 -6.51 -3.96
CA LYS A 127 -20.76 -6.95 -5.33
C LYS A 127 -21.05 -5.80 -6.31
N THR A 128 -21.45 -4.65 -5.80
CA THR A 128 -21.79 -3.44 -6.58
C THR A 128 -20.59 -2.54 -6.83
N VAL A 129 -19.45 -2.82 -6.21
CA VAL A 129 -18.24 -1.98 -6.29
C VAL A 129 -17.26 -2.61 -7.28
N GLU A 130 -16.74 -1.78 -8.17
CA GLU A 130 -15.72 -2.17 -9.15
C GLU A 130 -14.41 -2.60 -8.44
N ARG A 131 -13.62 -3.48 -9.07
CA ARG A 131 -12.44 -4.08 -8.43
C ARG A 131 -11.34 -3.04 -8.16
N GLY A 132 -11.04 -2.18 -9.12
CA GLY A 132 -10.07 -1.10 -9.00
C GLY A 132 -10.42 -0.13 -7.88
N GLU A 133 -11.67 0.33 -7.81
CA GLU A 133 -12.17 1.20 -6.74
C GLU A 133 -11.99 0.57 -5.36
N TRP A 134 -12.34 -0.71 -5.23
CA TRP A 134 -12.13 -1.44 -3.99
C TRP A 134 -10.66 -1.52 -3.59
N ILE A 135 -9.78 -1.86 -4.55
CA ILE A 135 -8.33 -1.92 -4.31
C ILE A 135 -7.79 -0.54 -3.90
N ALA A 136 -8.19 0.52 -4.60
CA ALA A 136 -7.77 1.89 -4.30
C ALA A 136 -8.14 2.29 -2.87
N HIS A 137 -9.39 2.03 -2.47
CA HIS A 137 -9.85 2.26 -1.11
C HIS A 137 -9.02 1.48 -0.08
N GLN A 138 -8.76 0.18 -0.34
CA GLN A 138 -7.96 -0.65 0.56
C GLN A 138 -6.51 -0.18 0.68
N VAL A 139 -5.88 0.28 -0.42
CA VAL A 139 -4.54 0.86 -0.39
C VAL A 139 -4.48 2.04 0.56
N VAL A 140 -5.40 3.01 0.42
CA VAL A 140 -5.42 4.23 1.24
C VAL A 140 -5.69 3.91 2.72
N GLU A 141 -6.65 3.02 2.99
CA GLU A 141 -7.02 2.64 4.34
C GLU A 141 -5.88 1.92 5.09
N HIS A 142 -5.25 0.92 4.45
CA HIS A 142 -4.14 0.19 5.06
C HIS A 142 -2.89 1.05 5.22
N TYR A 143 -2.62 1.95 4.28
CA TYR A 143 -1.54 2.92 4.41
C TYR A 143 -1.76 3.85 5.61
N ARG A 144 -2.97 4.40 5.76
CA ARG A 144 -3.33 5.26 6.90
C ARG A 144 -3.16 4.53 8.23
N ASN A 145 -3.62 3.27 8.31
CA ASN A 145 -3.51 2.46 9.52
C ASN A 145 -2.06 2.15 9.89
N LEU A 146 -1.23 1.75 8.92
CA LEU A 146 0.20 1.56 9.12
C LEU A 146 0.88 2.85 9.59
N TRP A 147 0.55 3.98 8.96
CA TRP A 147 1.18 5.27 9.26
C TRP A 147 0.96 5.72 10.70
N ASN A 148 -0.18 5.37 11.32
CA ASN A 148 -0.41 5.65 12.73
C ASN A 148 0.63 4.97 13.64
N PHE A 149 1.06 3.74 13.33
CA PHE A 149 2.10 3.06 14.09
C PHE A 149 3.49 3.59 13.79
N VAL A 150 3.77 3.92 12.52
CA VAL A 150 5.04 4.53 12.12
C VAL A 150 5.28 5.85 12.86
N ARG A 151 4.23 6.66 13.04
CA ARG A 151 4.32 7.91 13.81
C ARG A 151 4.82 7.70 15.24
N VAL A 152 4.50 6.58 15.88
CA VAL A 152 4.97 6.27 17.24
C VAL A 152 6.48 6.03 17.25
N VAL A 153 7.02 5.28 16.29
CA VAL A 153 8.47 5.01 16.22
C VAL A 153 9.29 6.17 15.64
N HIS A 154 8.65 7.05 14.88
CA HIS A 154 9.25 8.29 14.36
C HIS A 154 9.13 9.47 15.32
N ASP A 155 8.37 9.33 16.41
CA ASP A 155 8.27 10.37 17.43
C ASP A 155 9.64 10.63 18.04
N LYS A 156 9.96 11.90 18.25
CA LYS A 156 11.28 12.32 18.74
C LYS A 156 11.21 12.45 20.26
N ASP A 157 12.16 11.83 20.95
CA ASP A 157 12.29 12.02 22.39
C ASP A 157 12.56 13.50 22.69
N GLU A 158 11.83 14.07 23.65
CA GLU A 158 11.99 15.47 24.09
C GLU A 158 13.39 15.74 24.66
N LYS A 159 14.07 14.70 25.19
CA LYS A 159 15.39 14.84 25.83
C LYS A 159 16.54 14.87 24.82
N ASP A 160 16.54 13.91 23.91
CA ASP A 160 17.66 13.68 22.99
C ASP A 160 17.36 14.12 21.55
N GLY A 161 16.10 14.44 21.23
CA GLY A 161 15.65 14.84 19.89
C GLY A 161 15.73 13.71 18.84
N MET A 162 16.10 12.50 19.25
CA MET A 162 16.22 11.33 18.39
C MET A 162 14.91 10.55 18.36
N SER A 163 14.59 9.96 17.21
CA SER A 163 13.47 9.02 17.08
C SER A 163 13.83 7.64 17.63
N ILE A 164 12.83 6.88 18.05
CA ILE A 164 13.00 5.50 18.54
C ILE A 164 13.65 4.62 17.47
N CYS A 165 13.12 4.70 16.24
CA CYS A 165 13.79 4.15 15.06
C CYS A 165 14.77 5.20 14.54
N ASN A 166 16.07 4.92 14.57
CA ASN A 166 17.11 5.85 14.10
C ASN A 166 18.32 5.07 13.52
N PRO A 167 19.29 5.73 12.87
CA PRO A 167 20.43 5.05 12.27
C PRO A 167 21.34 4.28 13.24
N GLN A 168 21.29 4.57 14.55
CA GLN A 168 22.06 3.84 15.56
C GLN A 168 21.33 2.56 15.99
N THR A 169 20.02 2.63 16.21
CA THR A 169 19.20 1.47 16.60
C THR A 169 18.90 0.55 15.42
N CYS A 170 18.70 1.12 14.24
CA CYS A 170 18.31 0.42 13.02
C CYS A 170 19.14 0.90 11.81
N PRO A 171 20.42 0.49 11.71
CA PRO A 171 21.34 0.94 10.66
C PRO A 171 20.97 0.44 9.26
N ARG A 172 20.13 -0.59 9.18
CA ARG A 172 19.58 -1.15 7.94
C ARG A 172 18.09 -1.46 8.12
N MET A 173 17.32 -1.37 7.03
CA MET A 173 15.92 -1.80 7.01
C MET A 173 15.84 -3.33 6.98
N SER A 174 15.54 -3.97 8.10
CA SER A 174 15.53 -5.44 8.21
C SER A 174 14.32 -6.01 8.95
N ALA A 175 14.09 -7.31 8.74
CA ALA A 175 13.14 -8.15 9.47
C ALA A 175 13.90 -9.33 10.07
N GLY A 176 14.50 -9.10 11.25
CA GLY A 176 15.44 -10.03 11.87
C GLY A 176 16.79 -10.05 11.15
N ASP A 177 17.58 -11.10 11.38
CA ASP A 177 18.95 -11.19 10.86
C ASP A 177 19.03 -11.67 9.41
N ASN A 178 18.03 -12.44 8.96
CA ASN A 178 18.04 -13.12 7.66
C ASN A 178 17.37 -12.32 6.53
N HIS A 179 16.64 -11.25 6.86
CA HIS A 179 15.92 -10.43 5.88
C HIS A 179 16.39 -8.98 5.94
N SER A 180 17.14 -8.55 4.93
CA SER A 180 17.45 -7.14 4.68
C SER A 180 16.64 -6.64 3.48
N PHE A 181 16.07 -5.45 3.61
CA PHE A 181 15.29 -4.80 2.56
C PHE A 181 16.10 -3.64 1.98
N THR A 182 16.39 -3.71 0.69
CA THR A 182 17.05 -2.64 -0.05
C THR A 182 16.03 -1.68 -0.67
N TRP A 183 16.48 -0.44 -0.86
CA TRP A 183 15.76 0.58 -1.61
C TRP A 183 16.37 0.72 -3.02
N LEU A 184 15.57 1.10 -4.01
CA LEU A 184 16.10 1.37 -5.35
C LEU A 184 16.44 2.86 -5.47
N ASN A 185 17.70 3.17 -5.78
CA ASN A 185 18.13 4.54 -6.03
C ASN A 185 17.61 5.05 -7.40
N SER A 186 17.91 6.31 -7.74
CA SER A 186 17.56 6.90 -9.05
C SER A 186 18.16 6.17 -10.24
N ALA A 187 19.28 5.46 -10.06
CA ALA A 187 19.92 4.61 -11.05
C ALA A 187 19.33 3.18 -11.11
N ARG A 188 18.29 2.89 -10.31
CA ARG A 188 17.63 1.57 -10.16
C ARG A 188 18.54 0.50 -9.55
N GLU A 189 19.53 0.90 -8.78
CA GLU A 189 20.41 0.00 -8.06
C GLU A 189 19.90 -0.22 -6.63
N PRO A 190 19.96 -1.45 -6.11
CA PRO A 190 19.61 -1.74 -4.73
C PRO A 190 20.66 -1.15 -3.79
N VAL A 191 20.23 -0.26 -2.90
CA VAL A 191 21.04 0.36 -1.86
C VAL A 191 20.48 0.00 -0.48
N GLU A 192 21.37 -0.35 0.45
CA GLU A 192 21.01 -0.46 1.86
C GLU A 192 20.92 0.92 2.49
N VAL A 193 19.79 1.19 3.12
CA VAL A 193 19.52 2.45 3.82
C VAL A 193 19.07 2.16 5.25
N PRO A 194 19.32 3.06 6.20
CA PRO A 194 18.79 2.94 7.56
C PRO A 194 17.28 2.82 7.58
N ALA A 195 16.72 2.09 8.54
CA ALA A 195 15.29 1.78 8.55
C ALA A 195 14.41 3.04 8.63
N TYR A 196 14.81 4.02 9.45
CA TYR A 196 14.12 5.31 9.55
C TYR A 196 14.05 6.06 8.20
N GLU A 197 15.16 6.04 7.44
CA GLU A 197 15.24 6.66 6.13
C GLU A 197 14.40 5.88 5.10
N TYR A 198 14.48 4.55 5.13
CA TYR A 198 13.67 3.67 4.29
C TYR A 198 12.18 3.98 4.43
N ILE A 199 11.68 4.04 5.67
CA ILE A 199 10.27 4.30 5.97
C ILE A 199 9.87 5.69 5.48
N SER A 200 10.74 6.68 5.61
CA SER A 200 10.52 8.04 5.12
C SER A 200 10.48 8.11 3.58
N LEU A 201 11.36 7.39 2.90
CA LEU A 201 11.37 7.27 1.43
C LEU A 201 10.10 6.56 0.94
N MET A 202 9.72 5.46 1.60
CA MET A 202 8.50 4.71 1.34
C MET A 202 7.25 5.58 1.52
N GLN A 203 7.15 6.34 2.61
CA GLN A 203 6.06 7.27 2.85
C GLN A 203 5.93 8.29 1.71
N ARG A 204 7.03 8.95 1.33
CA ARG A 204 7.03 9.94 0.25
C ARG A 204 6.65 9.31 -1.09
N TRP A 205 7.14 8.10 -1.36
CA TRP A 205 6.83 7.37 -2.57
C TRP A 205 5.35 6.98 -2.64
N ILE A 206 4.80 6.36 -1.59
CA ILE A 206 3.38 5.97 -1.54
C ILE A 206 2.46 7.18 -1.64
N SER A 207 2.74 8.24 -0.85
CA SER A 207 1.92 9.46 -0.89
C SER A 207 1.92 10.07 -2.29
N GLY A 208 3.09 10.17 -2.93
CA GLY A 208 3.19 10.63 -4.32
C GLY A 208 2.50 9.73 -5.35
N LYS A 209 2.20 8.47 -5.04
CA LYS A 209 1.37 7.60 -5.87
C LYS A 209 -0.12 7.82 -5.63
N ILE A 210 -0.53 7.86 -4.36
CA ILE A 210 -1.94 8.04 -3.95
C ILE A 210 -2.45 9.43 -4.35
N ASP A 211 -1.62 10.46 -4.24
CA ASP A 211 -1.98 11.85 -4.58
C ASP A 211 -1.94 12.13 -6.10
N ASN A 212 -1.41 11.19 -6.90
CA ASN A 212 -1.36 11.34 -8.35
C ASN A 212 -2.72 10.98 -8.97
N THR A 213 -3.42 11.99 -9.48
CA THR A 213 -4.74 11.85 -10.10
C THR A 213 -4.76 10.99 -11.37
N ASP A 214 -3.62 10.83 -12.05
CA ASP A 214 -3.52 9.96 -13.23
C ASP A 214 -3.47 8.48 -12.84
N LEU A 215 -3.02 8.18 -11.61
CA LEU A 215 -2.91 6.82 -11.08
C LEU A 215 -4.09 6.47 -10.15
N PHE A 216 -4.54 7.44 -9.36
CA PHE A 216 -5.70 7.36 -8.47
C PHE A 216 -6.69 8.46 -8.87
N PRO A 217 -7.54 8.23 -9.89
CA PRO A 217 -8.55 9.19 -10.31
C PRO A 217 -9.49 9.53 -9.15
N THR A 218 -9.76 10.82 -8.97
CA THR A 218 -10.68 11.33 -7.94
C THR A 218 -11.89 12.05 -8.54
N ASP A 219 -11.92 12.21 -9.86
CA ASP A 219 -12.99 12.93 -10.55
C ASP A 219 -14.28 12.10 -10.58
N PRO A 220 -15.37 12.56 -9.92
CA PRO A 220 -16.66 11.90 -9.95
C PRO A 220 -17.25 11.78 -11.38
N ALA A 221 -16.81 12.60 -12.35
CA ALA A 221 -17.26 12.51 -13.73
C ALA A 221 -16.54 11.41 -14.54
N GLY A 222 -15.32 11.04 -14.14
CA GLY A 222 -14.54 9.94 -14.72
C GLY A 222 -14.93 8.56 -14.16
N VAL A 223 -15.39 8.50 -12.91
CA VAL A 223 -15.92 7.30 -12.25
C VAL A 223 -17.35 7.03 -12.70
N SER A 224 -17.52 6.58 -13.94
CA SER A 224 -18.84 6.28 -14.50
C SER A 224 -19.49 5.07 -13.83
N PHE A 225 -20.25 5.32 -12.75
CA PHE A 225 -21.38 4.48 -12.32
C PHE A 225 -22.73 5.05 -12.80
N SER A 226 -22.73 6.11 -13.60
CA SER A 226 -23.92 6.58 -14.30
C SER A 226 -23.60 6.71 -15.78
N GLN A 227 -24.47 6.20 -16.66
CA GLN A 227 -24.38 6.46 -18.10
C GLN A 227 -24.27 7.97 -18.33
N ASN A 228 -23.17 8.40 -18.94
CA ASN A 228 -22.91 9.79 -19.30
C ASN A 228 -23.98 10.28 -20.30
N PRO A 229 -24.81 11.30 -19.98
CA PRO A 229 -25.80 11.85 -20.91
C PRO A 229 -25.18 12.54 -22.13
N ASN A 230 -23.88 12.88 -22.07
CA ASN A 230 -23.19 13.69 -23.08
C ASN A 230 -21.95 13.01 -23.70
N GLY A 231 -21.79 11.68 -23.52
CA GLY A 231 -20.88 10.89 -24.36
C GLY A 231 -21.51 10.64 -25.75
N PRO A 232 -20.71 10.32 -26.80
CA PRO A 232 -21.30 10.00 -28.09
C PRO A 232 -22.26 8.83 -27.89
N ALA A 233 -23.53 9.06 -28.22
CA ALA A 233 -24.61 8.14 -27.93
C ALA A 233 -24.22 6.73 -28.37
N ILE A 234 -24.02 5.83 -27.40
CA ILE A 234 -24.25 4.43 -27.67
C ILE A 234 -25.72 4.39 -28.03
N SER A 235 -26.02 4.23 -29.32
CA SER A 235 -27.37 4.08 -29.82
C SER A 235 -28.06 3.03 -28.97
N SER A 236 -28.87 3.50 -28.02
CA SER A 236 -29.88 2.67 -27.38
C SER A 236 -30.55 1.92 -28.51
N ALA A 237 -30.53 0.59 -28.46
CA ALA A 237 -31.24 -0.21 -29.43
C ALA A 237 -32.68 0.33 -29.48
N THR A 238 -32.99 1.05 -30.56
CA THR A 238 -34.33 1.55 -30.80
C THR A 238 -35.17 0.31 -31.07
N TYR A 239 -35.74 -0.26 -30.01
CA TYR A 239 -36.87 -1.16 -30.18
C TYR A 239 -37.93 -0.30 -30.85
N ALA A 240 -38.23 -0.60 -32.11
CA ALA A 240 -39.30 0.05 -32.83
C ALA A 240 -40.60 -0.27 -32.08
N SER A 241 -41.04 0.63 -31.20
CA SER A 241 -42.42 0.65 -30.74
C SER A 241 -43.27 0.90 -31.97
N GLY A 242 -43.99 -0.14 -32.40
CA GLY A 242 -44.94 -0.08 -33.49
C GLY A 242 -46.01 0.98 -33.18
N GLY A 243 -45.83 2.16 -33.76
CA GLY A 243 -46.87 3.18 -33.85
C GLY A 243 -47.88 2.72 -34.87
N LEU A 244 -49.06 2.35 -34.38
CA LEU A 244 -50.28 2.20 -35.15
C LEU A 244 -50.64 3.61 -35.66
N ASP A 245 -50.32 3.93 -36.92
CA ASP A 245 -51.03 4.91 -37.78
C ASP A 245 -50.20 5.24 -39.04
N THR A 246 -50.37 4.45 -40.11
CA THR A 246 -50.19 4.91 -41.49
C THR A 246 -50.81 3.91 -42.47
N PRO A 247 -51.86 4.26 -43.22
CA PRO A 247 -52.41 3.39 -44.26
C PRO A 247 -51.59 3.54 -45.55
N GLY A 248 -51.04 2.43 -46.05
CA GLY A 248 -50.67 2.27 -47.46
C GLY A 248 -49.24 2.63 -47.86
N SER A 249 -48.27 1.79 -47.51
CA SER A 249 -47.01 1.70 -48.28
C SER A 249 -46.42 0.29 -48.24
N ASN A 250 -46.57 -0.45 -49.35
CA ASN A 250 -45.98 -1.78 -49.59
C ASN A 250 -44.50 -1.70 -50.04
N THR A 251 -43.67 -0.93 -49.35
CA THR A 251 -42.23 -0.87 -49.65
C THR A 251 -41.43 -1.40 -48.47
N SER A 252 -40.88 -2.60 -48.64
CA SER A 252 -39.88 -3.17 -47.75
C SER A 252 -38.61 -2.31 -47.78
N ILE A 253 -38.24 -1.76 -46.62
CA ILE A 253 -36.97 -1.07 -46.43
C ILE A 253 -35.86 -2.13 -46.30
N PRO A 254 -34.78 -2.10 -47.09
CA PRO A 254 -33.66 -3.03 -46.91
C PRO A 254 -32.99 -2.74 -45.56
N ALA A 255 -32.96 -3.73 -44.67
CA ALA A 255 -32.11 -3.68 -43.50
C ALA A 255 -30.65 -3.64 -43.99
N GLY A 256 -29.92 -2.57 -43.67
CA GLY A 256 -28.47 -2.53 -43.84
C GLY A 256 -27.82 -3.69 -43.09
N PRO A 257 -26.60 -4.13 -43.48
CA PRO A 257 -25.98 -5.31 -42.90
C PRO A 257 -25.71 -5.07 -41.41
N THR A 258 -26.53 -5.69 -40.56
CA THR A 258 -26.23 -5.83 -39.14
C THR A 258 -25.11 -6.87 -39.02
N THR A 259 -23.88 -6.41 -38.89
CA THR A 259 -22.73 -7.27 -38.57
C THR A 259 -22.82 -7.76 -37.12
N LEU A 260 -23.79 -8.63 -36.84
CA LEU A 260 -23.94 -9.33 -35.56
C LEU A 260 -22.86 -10.40 -35.32
N ASN A 261 -21.91 -10.55 -36.26
CA ASN A 261 -20.79 -11.48 -36.16
C ASN A 261 -19.49 -10.84 -35.62
N ALA A 262 -19.49 -9.57 -35.21
CA ALA A 262 -18.34 -9.01 -34.53
C ALA A 262 -18.24 -9.64 -33.13
N SER A 263 -17.19 -10.44 -32.91
CA SER A 263 -16.93 -11.04 -31.60
C SER A 263 -16.82 -9.95 -30.53
N LEU A 264 -17.32 -10.18 -29.32
CA LEU A 264 -17.19 -9.25 -28.18
C LEU A 264 -15.72 -8.82 -27.98
N SER A 265 -14.80 -9.72 -28.32
CA SER A 265 -13.35 -9.53 -28.33
C SER A 265 -12.84 -8.48 -29.34
N GLN A 266 -13.58 -8.17 -30.41
CA GLN A 266 -13.24 -7.13 -31.39
C GLN A 266 -13.75 -5.74 -31.03
N LEU A 267 -14.82 -5.63 -30.21
CA LEU A 267 -15.28 -4.35 -29.66
C LEU A 267 -14.60 -3.98 -28.33
N ALA A 268 -14.15 -4.98 -27.58
CA ALA A 268 -13.29 -4.77 -26.41
C ALA A 268 -11.88 -4.36 -26.89
N GLY A 269 -11.66 -3.06 -27.11
CA GLY A 269 -10.33 -2.53 -27.42
C GLY A 269 -9.24 -3.05 -26.47
N GLN A 270 -8.03 -3.25 -26.99
CA GLN A 270 -6.83 -3.83 -26.34
C GLN A 270 -6.96 -4.00 -24.82
N GLY A 271 -7.19 -5.25 -24.37
CA GLY A 271 -7.06 -5.69 -22.98
C GLY A 271 -8.15 -5.16 -22.04
N ASP A 272 -8.84 -6.06 -21.37
CA ASP A 272 -9.58 -5.72 -20.15
C ASP A 272 -8.58 -5.75 -18.98
N TRP A 273 -8.51 -4.67 -18.19
CA TRP A 273 -7.64 -4.58 -17.01
C TRP A 273 -8.43 -4.05 -15.81
N ILE A 274 -7.92 -4.31 -14.60
CA ILE A 274 -8.58 -3.94 -13.36
C ILE A 274 -8.70 -2.41 -13.26
N GLY A 275 -9.91 -1.91 -12.99
CA GLY A 275 -10.16 -0.47 -12.83
C GLY A 275 -10.39 0.30 -14.13
N LYS A 276 -10.39 -0.35 -15.30
CA LYS A 276 -10.57 0.31 -16.60
C LYS A 276 -11.84 1.16 -16.67
N SER A 277 -12.96 0.65 -16.15
CA SER A 277 -14.25 1.37 -16.15
C SER A 277 -14.28 2.59 -15.24
N SER A 278 -13.36 2.66 -14.27
CA SER A 278 -13.24 3.77 -13.31
C SER A 278 -12.09 4.72 -13.68
N GLY A 279 -11.46 4.52 -14.84
CA GLY A 279 -10.39 5.37 -15.34
C GLY A 279 -9.00 5.05 -14.80
N PHE A 280 -8.82 3.94 -14.07
CA PHE A 280 -7.49 3.54 -13.60
C PHE A 280 -6.60 3.10 -14.76
N PRO A 281 -5.31 3.46 -14.74
CA PRO A 281 -4.36 3.08 -15.79
C PRO A 281 -4.01 1.59 -15.72
N GLN A 282 -3.41 1.05 -16.78
CA GLN A 282 -3.13 -0.39 -16.90
C GLN A 282 -2.15 -0.88 -15.82
N GLU A 283 -1.19 -0.05 -15.42
CA GLU A 283 -0.20 -0.31 -14.39
C GLU A 283 -0.75 -0.21 -12.95
N PHE A 284 -2.02 0.22 -12.76
CA PHE A 284 -2.60 0.48 -11.45
C PHE A 284 -2.44 -0.69 -10.48
N GLN A 285 -2.77 -1.91 -10.94
CA GLN A 285 -2.69 -3.11 -10.11
C GLN A 285 -1.24 -3.39 -9.67
N ASP A 286 -0.27 -3.26 -10.58
CA ASP A 286 1.14 -3.51 -10.28
C ASP A 286 1.71 -2.48 -9.30
N VAL A 287 1.27 -1.23 -9.41
CA VAL A 287 1.62 -0.18 -8.45
C VAL A 287 1.00 -0.48 -7.09
N CYS A 288 -0.27 -0.88 -7.03
CA CYS A 288 -0.92 -1.26 -5.76
C CYS A 288 -0.26 -2.45 -5.09
N GLN A 289 0.12 -3.49 -5.84
CA GLN A 289 0.90 -4.62 -5.33
C GLN A 289 2.25 -4.15 -4.76
N THR A 290 2.90 -3.20 -5.43
CA THR A 290 4.16 -2.63 -4.94
C THR A 290 3.95 -1.85 -3.65
N ILE A 291 2.87 -1.09 -3.53
CA ILE A 291 2.49 -0.39 -2.30
C ILE A 291 2.28 -1.39 -1.15
N PHE A 292 1.53 -2.47 -1.36
CA PHE A 292 1.31 -3.51 -0.35
C PHE A 292 2.61 -4.22 0.07
N ARG A 293 3.50 -4.55 -0.88
CA ARG A 293 4.83 -5.09 -0.55
C ARG A 293 5.62 -4.14 0.35
N GLN A 294 5.62 -2.85 0.05
CA GLN A 294 6.33 -1.86 0.86
C GLN A 294 5.71 -1.74 2.25
N MET A 295 4.38 -1.75 2.36
CA MET A 295 3.68 -1.77 3.66
C MET A 295 4.04 -3.00 4.50
N LEU A 296 4.11 -4.18 3.88
CA LEU A 296 4.50 -5.41 4.56
C LEU A 296 5.93 -5.29 5.14
N ARG A 297 6.89 -4.77 4.37
CA ARG A 297 8.27 -4.57 4.85
C ARG A 297 8.33 -3.70 6.11
N VAL A 298 7.52 -2.64 6.15
CA VAL A 298 7.42 -1.76 7.33
C VAL A 298 6.78 -2.50 8.49
N TYR A 299 5.67 -3.21 8.30
CA TYR A 299 5.10 -4.04 9.37
C TYR A 299 6.12 -5.04 9.92
N SER A 300 6.84 -5.76 9.04
CA SER A 300 7.88 -6.69 9.45
C SER A 300 8.93 -6.00 10.32
N HIS A 301 9.43 -4.85 9.89
CA HIS A 301 10.39 -4.09 10.69
C HIS A 301 9.84 -3.68 12.06
N LEU A 302 8.58 -3.20 12.13
CA LEU A 302 7.93 -2.85 13.39
C LEU A 302 7.85 -4.06 14.34
N TYR A 303 7.51 -5.24 13.84
CA TYR A 303 7.48 -6.46 14.66
C TYR A 303 8.87 -6.91 15.11
N TRP A 304 9.82 -6.98 14.19
CA TRP A 304 11.16 -7.52 14.47
C TRP A 304 12.01 -6.60 15.35
N SER A 305 11.92 -5.28 15.15
CA SER A 305 12.79 -4.30 15.81
C SER A 305 12.10 -3.48 16.91
N HIS A 306 10.78 -3.27 16.82
CA HIS A 306 10.08 -2.30 17.67
C HIS A 306 8.85 -2.83 18.43
N PHE A 307 8.62 -4.16 18.41
CA PHE A 307 7.45 -4.73 19.07
C PHE A 307 7.47 -4.53 20.57
N ILE A 308 8.62 -4.72 21.22
CA ILE A 308 8.75 -4.54 22.68
C ILE A 308 8.77 -3.05 22.99
N GLU A 309 9.70 -2.33 22.38
CA GLU A 309 9.85 -0.88 22.52
C GLU A 309 9.57 -0.21 21.17
N PRO A 310 8.48 0.57 21.03
CA PRO A 310 7.59 1.06 22.09
C PRO A 310 6.29 0.26 22.25
N PHE A 311 5.89 -0.58 21.30
CA PHE A 311 4.49 -1.00 21.19
C PHE A 311 3.98 -1.79 22.39
N TYR A 312 4.74 -2.77 22.88
CA TYR A 312 4.35 -3.56 24.05
C TYR A 312 4.29 -2.70 25.32
N HIS A 313 5.30 -1.85 25.56
CA HIS A 313 5.32 -0.97 26.74
C HIS A 313 4.19 0.07 26.73
N LEU A 314 3.75 0.50 25.56
CA LEU A 314 2.60 1.41 25.40
C LEU A 314 1.25 0.68 25.32
N SER A 315 1.22 -0.65 25.48
CA SER A 315 0.00 -1.47 25.33
C SER A 315 -0.66 -1.35 23.94
N LEU A 316 0.16 -1.14 22.91
CA LEU A 316 -0.24 -1.01 21.50
C LEU A 316 -0.09 -2.31 20.71
N GLU A 317 0.31 -3.41 21.35
CA GLU A 317 0.52 -4.71 20.71
C GLU A 317 -0.79 -5.26 20.10
N LYS A 318 -1.92 -5.14 20.81
CA LYS A 318 -3.22 -5.61 20.30
C LYS A 318 -3.74 -4.77 19.13
N PRO A 319 -3.69 -3.42 19.15
CA PRO A 319 -3.98 -2.62 17.96
C PRO A 319 -3.10 -3.00 16.77
N LEU A 320 -1.78 -3.13 16.98
CA LEU A 320 -0.83 -3.51 15.93
C LEU A 320 -1.20 -4.87 15.32
N ASN A 321 -1.45 -5.89 16.15
CA ASN A 321 -1.91 -7.21 15.72
C ASN A 321 -3.21 -7.13 14.92
N SER A 322 -4.18 -6.35 15.40
CA SER A 322 -5.48 -6.22 14.73
C SER A 322 -5.35 -5.59 13.34
N CYS A 323 -4.56 -4.54 13.22
CA CYS A 323 -4.30 -3.89 11.94
C CYS A 323 -3.49 -4.79 10.99
N PHE A 324 -2.45 -5.48 11.50
CA PHE A 324 -1.63 -6.35 10.69
C PHE A 324 -2.38 -7.60 10.20
N SER A 325 -3.18 -8.22 11.07
CA SER A 325 -4.06 -9.34 10.70
C SER A 325 -5.07 -8.94 9.62
N HIS A 326 -5.73 -7.78 9.79
CA HIS A 326 -6.62 -7.23 8.77
C HIS A 326 -5.88 -6.95 7.46
N PHE A 327 -4.66 -6.42 7.53
CA PHE A 327 -3.80 -6.19 6.36
C PHE A 327 -3.49 -7.48 5.61
N ILE A 328 -3.05 -8.55 6.30
CA ILE A 328 -2.72 -9.84 5.68
C ILE A 328 -3.96 -10.50 5.06
N LEU A 329 -5.09 -10.51 5.78
CA LEU A 329 -6.34 -11.06 5.26
C LEU A 329 -6.80 -10.31 4.01
N THR A 330 -6.78 -8.98 4.04
CA THR A 330 -7.16 -8.17 2.89
C THR A 330 -6.20 -8.38 1.73
N ALA A 331 -4.89 -8.23 1.97
CA ALA A 331 -3.88 -8.28 0.93
C ALA A 331 -3.86 -9.62 0.19
N THR A 332 -4.09 -10.72 0.89
CA THR A 332 -4.19 -12.06 0.27
C THR A 332 -5.51 -12.22 -0.48
N GLU A 333 -6.63 -11.74 0.08
CA GLU A 333 -7.96 -11.82 -0.55
C GLU A 333 -8.05 -11.06 -1.88
N ILE A 334 -7.52 -9.84 -1.94
CA ILE A 334 -7.52 -9.02 -3.17
C ILE A 334 -6.29 -9.25 -4.07
N GLU A 335 -5.44 -10.24 -3.76
CA GLU A 335 -4.25 -10.63 -4.55
C GLU A 335 -3.19 -9.54 -4.66
N MET A 336 -3.03 -8.74 -3.60
CA MET A 336 -2.00 -7.71 -3.51
C MET A 336 -0.66 -8.25 -2.98
N LEU A 337 -0.69 -9.35 -2.22
CA LEU A 337 0.50 -10.05 -1.74
C LEU A 337 0.47 -11.53 -2.13
N LYS A 338 1.60 -12.03 -2.60
CA LYS A 338 1.85 -13.44 -2.94
C LYS A 338 2.44 -14.16 -1.73
N PRO A 339 2.28 -15.50 -1.62
CA PRO A 339 2.81 -16.27 -0.48
C PRO A 339 4.32 -16.08 -0.25
N GLN A 340 5.11 -15.94 -1.30
CA GLN A 340 6.56 -15.75 -1.19
C GLN A 340 6.94 -14.42 -0.52
N GLU A 341 6.07 -13.40 -0.65
CA GLU A 341 6.33 -12.08 -0.08
C GLU A 341 6.03 -12.06 1.43
N LEU A 342 5.19 -12.97 1.91
CA LEU A 342 4.79 -13.10 3.32
C LEU A 342 5.86 -13.72 4.21
N GLU A 343 6.90 -14.30 3.61
CA GLU A 343 7.94 -15.08 4.26
C GLU A 343 8.53 -14.42 5.54
N PRO A 344 8.84 -13.10 5.58
CA PRO A 344 9.43 -12.48 6.77
C PRO A 344 8.53 -12.48 8.01
N MET A 345 7.23 -12.68 7.81
CA MET A 345 6.20 -12.74 8.86
C MET A 345 5.45 -14.07 8.88
N GLN A 346 5.91 -15.06 8.09
CA GLN A 346 5.31 -16.39 8.02
C GLN A 346 5.14 -17.05 9.40
N PRO A 347 6.09 -16.94 10.35
CA PRO A 347 5.93 -17.56 11.67
C PRO A 347 4.74 -17.01 12.46
N LEU A 348 4.40 -15.72 12.30
CA LEU A 348 3.22 -15.11 12.94
C LEU A 348 1.92 -15.51 12.23
N ILE A 349 1.96 -15.57 10.90
CA ILE A 349 0.82 -16.02 10.06
C ILE A 349 0.45 -17.47 10.41
N ASP A 350 1.45 -18.34 10.56
CA ASP A 350 1.25 -19.73 10.93
C ASP A 350 0.65 -19.88 12.34
N LEU A 351 1.14 -19.09 13.29
CA LEU A 351 0.61 -19.03 14.65
C LEU A 351 -0.87 -18.62 14.63
N TRP A 352 -1.23 -17.59 13.88
CA TRP A 352 -2.61 -17.10 13.76
C TRP A 352 -3.53 -18.04 13.00
N ALA A 353 -3.00 -18.81 12.04
CA ALA A 353 -3.76 -19.88 11.42
C ALA A 353 -4.03 -21.03 12.40
N ALA A 354 -3.01 -21.46 13.17
CA ALA A 354 -3.12 -22.56 14.11
C ALA A 354 -4.02 -22.22 15.33
N ASN A 355 -3.98 -20.98 15.83
CA ASN A 355 -4.81 -20.57 16.98
C ASN A 355 -6.25 -20.18 16.59
N GLY A 356 -6.60 -20.28 15.30
CA GLY A 356 -7.94 -20.01 14.78
C GLY A 356 -8.26 -18.53 14.59
N THR A 357 -7.27 -17.63 14.67
CA THR A 357 -7.46 -16.21 14.33
C THR A 357 -7.80 -16.04 12.86
N PHE A 358 -7.10 -16.76 11.97
CA PHE A 358 -7.41 -16.76 10.55
C PHE A 358 -8.47 -17.83 10.22
N PRO A 359 -9.61 -17.45 9.61
CA PRO A 359 -10.63 -18.41 9.22
C PRO A 359 -10.09 -19.38 8.16
N LYS A 360 -10.56 -20.64 8.20
CA LYS A 360 -10.05 -21.73 7.34
C LYS A 360 -10.31 -21.48 5.85
N GLU A 361 -11.35 -20.72 5.54
CA GLU A 361 -11.73 -20.31 4.20
C GLU A 361 -10.88 -19.14 3.66
N SER A 362 -10.05 -18.50 4.50
CA SER A 362 -9.20 -17.38 4.07
C SER A 362 -8.03 -17.85 3.21
N ARG A 363 -7.64 -17.01 2.25
CA ARG A 363 -6.39 -17.23 1.50
C ARG A 363 -5.15 -17.14 2.39
N ALA A 364 -5.19 -16.33 3.45
CA ALA A 364 -4.12 -16.25 4.46
C ALA A 364 -3.93 -17.58 5.20
N TYR A 365 -5.01 -18.31 5.51
CA TYR A 365 -4.91 -19.64 6.09
C TYR A 365 -4.34 -20.65 5.09
N ALA A 366 -4.70 -20.54 3.80
CA ALA A 366 -4.19 -21.42 2.76
C ALA A 366 -2.68 -21.30 2.52
N CYS A 367 -2.07 -20.13 2.81
CA CYS A 367 -0.61 -19.95 2.74
C CYS A 367 0.13 -20.29 4.04
N ALA A 368 -0.57 -20.71 5.10
CA ALA A 368 0.03 -20.99 6.40
C ALA A 368 0.56 -22.43 6.52
N ASN A 369 1.68 -22.61 7.22
CA ASN A 369 2.20 -23.89 7.64
C ASN A 369 1.67 -24.24 9.05
N LEU A 370 0.55 -24.98 9.08
CA LEU A 370 -0.13 -25.34 10.33
C LEU A 370 0.75 -26.12 11.32
N LYS A 371 1.64 -26.99 10.82
CA LYS A 371 2.53 -27.77 11.69
C LYS A 371 3.50 -26.86 12.47
N ALA A 372 3.99 -25.82 11.81
CA ALA A 372 4.83 -24.83 12.46
C ALA A 372 4.03 -23.99 13.46
N GLY A 373 2.82 -23.55 13.10
CA GLY A 373 1.92 -22.83 14.02
C GLY A 373 1.58 -23.62 15.27
N GLU A 374 1.19 -24.89 15.14
CA GLU A 374 0.92 -25.80 16.26
C GLU A 374 2.15 -25.98 17.15
N ARG A 375 3.34 -26.07 16.56
CA ARG A 375 4.60 -26.15 17.30
C ARG A 375 4.88 -24.87 18.10
N LEU A 376 4.59 -23.69 17.54
CA LEU A 376 4.70 -22.42 18.26
C LEU A 376 3.72 -22.36 19.45
N LEU A 377 2.50 -22.85 19.28
CA LEU A 377 1.52 -22.94 20.37
C LEU A 377 1.97 -23.87 21.49
N GLN A 378 2.51 -25.05 21.16
CA GLN A 378 3.07 -25.97 22.15
C GLN A 378 4.23 -25.34 22.94
N LEU A 379 5.08 -24.55 22.28
CA LEU A 379 6.20 -23.87 22.94
C LEU A 379 5.75 -22.71 23.81
N ALA A 380 4.68 -22.00 23.43
CA ALA A 380 4.07 -20.96 24.24
C ALA A 380 3.29 -21.52 25.43
N GLY A 381 2.74 -22.73 25.29
CA GLY A 381 1.97 -23.45 26.29
C GLY A 381 2.67 -24.69 26.80
N THR A 382 3.72 -24.52 27.63
CA THR A 382 4.02 -25.52 28.66
C THR A 382 2.80 -25.60 29.58
N THR A 383 1.83 -26.42 29.20
CA THR A 383 0.66 -26.78 30.02
C THR A 383 1.08 -27.64 31.19
#